data_AF-A0A1H5ITR2-F1
#
_entry.id   AF-A0A1H5ITR2-F1
#
_cell.length_a   1.000
_cell.length_b   1.000
_cell.length_c   1.000
_cell.angle_alpha   90.00
_cell.angle_beta   90.00
_cell.angle_gamma   90.00
#
_symmetry.space_group_name_H-M   'P 1'
#
loop_
_entity.id
_entity.type
_entity.pdbx_description
1 polymer ?
#
loop_
_entity_poly.entity_id
_entity_poly.type
_entity_poly.pdbx_seq_one_letter_code
_entity_poly.pdbx_strand_id
1 'polypeptide(L)'
;MEGDIVILLTFIILIGIYISFLFWSNNRKKSHLMTIESDWKNLKKAIENNHIDGIVKFGTAVIWNEHFTMVKLKEMKKLINVLEKQTPDIKKSKKLENLKLLIFNKSLDWNTKHLNIG
;
A
#
# COMPACT_ATOMS: atom_id res chain seq x y z
N MET A 1 -26.24 -19.82 42.03
CA MET A 1 -24.92 -20.46 41.91
C MET A 1 -24.65 -20.94 40.49
N GLU A 2 -25.42 -21.87 39.92
CA GLU A 2 -25.13 -22.36 38.55
C GLU A 2 -25.33 -21.28 37.46
N GLY A 3 -26.40 -20.49 37.54
CA GLY A 3 -26.66 -19.40 36.58
C GLY A 3 -25.61 -18.28 36.61
N ASP A 4 -25.11 -17.94 37.80
CA ASP A 4 -24.09 -16.90 37.98
C ASP A 4 -22.76 -17.30 37.35
N ILE A 5 -22.41 -18.60 37.45
CA ILE A 5 -21.21 -19.18 36.84
C ILE A 5 -21.33 -19.15 35.31
N VAL A 6 -22.49 -19.48 34.75
CA VAL A 6 -22.73 -19.45 33.29
C VAL A 6 -22.61 -18.03 32.72
N ILE A 7 -23.12 -17.03 33.43
CA ILE A 7 -23.02 -15.61 33.02
C ILE A 7 -21.56 -15.14 33.06
N LEU A 8 -20.82 -15.50 34.10
CA LEU A 8 -19.41 -15.14 34.22
C LEU A 8 -18.58 -15.78 33.09
N LEU A 9 -18.82 -17.05 32.76
CA LEU A 9 -18.13 -17.76 31.69
C LEU A 9 -18.42 -17.15 30.31
N THR A 10 -19.67 -16.81 30.03
CA THR A 10 -20.02 -16.14 28.75
C THR A 10 -19.34 -14.79 28.63
N PHE A 11 -19.24 -14.02 29.72
CA PHE A 11 -18.55 -12.72 29.71
C PHE A 11 -17.04 -12.86 29.44
N ILE A 12 -16.39 -13.85 30.06
CA ILE A 12 -14.97 -14.15 29.82
C ILE A 12 -14.72 -14.55 28.37
N ILE A 13 -15.60 -15.38 27.78
CA ILE A 13 -15.49 -15.79 26.37
C ILE A 13 -15.62 -14.59 25.44
N LEU A 14 -16.58 -13.69 25.68
CA LEU A 14 -16.77 -12.48 24.89
C LEU A 14 -15.56 -11.54 24.95
N ILE A 15 -14.99 -11.35 26.15
CA ILE A 15 -13.74 -10.58 26.33
C ILE A 15 -12.59 -11.23 25.57
N GLY A 16 -12.46 -12.56 25.65
CA GLY A 16 -11.44 -13.32 24.94
C GLY A 16 -11.52 -13.11 23.43
N ILE A 17 -12.72 -13.24 22.85
CA ILE A 17 -12.96 -13.00 21.41
C ILE A 17 -12.58 -11.57 21.03
N TYR A 18 -12.98 -10.58 21.84
CA TYR A 18 -12.68 -9.17 21.59
C TYR A 18 -11.16 -8.89 21.60
N ILE A 19 -10.43 -9.41 22.59
CA ILE A 19 -8.97 -9.26 22.68
C ILE A 19 -8.29 -9.92 21.48
N SER A 20 -8.70 -11.13 21.10
CA SER A 20 -8.16 -11.82 19.91
C SER A 20 -8.40 -11.02 18.63
N PHE A 21 -9.58 -10.43 18.47
CA PHE A 21 -9.91 -9.58 17.33
C PHE A 21 -9.00 -8.34 17.25
N LEU A 22 -8.80 -7.64 18.38
CA LEU A 22 -7.91 -6.48 18.43
C LEU A 22 -6.46 -6.85 18.12
N PHE A 23 -5.96 -7.96 18.64
CA PHE A 23 -4.59 -8.42 18.38
C PHE A 23 -4.38 -8.74 16.89
N TRP A 24 -5.32 -9.47 16.29
CA TRP A 24 -5.29 -9.78 14.86
C TRP A 24 -5.35 -8.52 13.99
N SER A 25 -6.24 -7.58 14.32
CA SER A 25 -6.36 -6.29 13.62
C SER A 25 -5.06 -5.47 13.72
N ASN A 26 -4.43 -5.43 14.89
CA ASN A 26 -3.17 -4.68 15.08
C ASN A 26 -2.00 -5.31 14.30
N ASN A 27 -1.95 -6.64 14.21
CA ASN A 27 -0.90 -7.32 13.43
C ASN A 27 -1.05 -7.10 11.92
N ARG A 28 -2.29 -6.96 11.40
CA ARG A 28 -2.50 -6.56 10.00
C ARG A 28 -1.88 -5.20 9.71
N LYS A 29 -2.11 -4.20 10.59
CA LYS A 29 -1.53 -2.85 10.44
C LYS A 29 0.00 -2.87 10.38
N LYS A 30 0.65 -3.69 11.21
CA LYS A 30 2.12 -3.83 11.21
C LYS A 30 2.67 -4.51 9.96
N SER A 31 1.95 -5.48 9.39
CA SER A 31 2.36 -6.15 8.15
C SER A 31 2.38 -5.19 6.97
N HIS A 32 1.39 -4.28 6.85
CA HIS A 32 1.35 -3.28 5.78
C HIS A 32 2.50 -2.25 5.87
N LEU A 33 2.98 -1.91 7.06
CA LEU A 33 4.18 -1.08 7.24
C LEU A 33 5.45 -1.79 6.79
N MET A 34 5.62 -3.07 7.12
CA MET A 34 6.83 -3.81 6.73
C MET A 34 6.87 -4.09 5.21
N THR A 35 5.71 -4.27 4.58
CA THR A 35 5.67 -4.53 3.14
C THR A 35 6.03 -3.30 2.31
N ILE A 36 5.69 -2.07 2.74
CA ILE A 36 5.95 -0.87 1.92
C ILE A 36 7.43 -0.62 1.67
N GLU A 37 8.30 -0.84 2.66
CA GLU A 37 9.74 -0.62 2.50
C GLU A 37 10.38 -1.68 1.61
N SER A 38 9.99 -2.94 1.81
CA SER A 38 10.42 -4.05 0.97
C SER A 38 9.98 -3.86 -0.49
N ASP A 39 8.70 -3.53 -0.70
CA ASP A 39 8.15 -3.29 -2.04
C ASP A 39 8.78 -2.05 -2.69
N TRP A 40 9.10 -1.01 -1.91
CA TRP A 40 9.82 0.15 -2.41
C TRP A 40 11.24 -0.18 -2.86
N LYS A 41 11.97 -0.98 -2.08
CA LYS A 41 13.30 -1.46 -2.45
C LYS A 41 13.26 -2.33 -3.70
N ASN A 42 12.28 -3.23 -3.79
CA ASN A 42 12.08 -4.09 -4.95
C ASN A 42 11.68 -3.29 -6.20
N LEU A 43 10.88 -2.23 -6.04
CA LEU A 43 10.58 -1.29 -7.12
C LEU A 43 11.86 -0.62 -7.64
N LYS A 44 12.69 -0.06 -6.75
CA LYS A 44 13.96 0.59 -7.15
C LYS A 44 14.87 -0.39 -7.89
N LYS A 45 15.01 -1.62 -7.38
CA LYS A 45 15.77 -2.68 -8.05
C LYS A 45 15.18 -3.05 -9.41
N ALA A 46 13.86 -3.11 -9.55
CA ALA A 46 13.23 -3.39 -10.84
C ALA A 46 13.45 -2.27 -11.86
N ILE A 47 13.48 -1.01 -11.40
CA ILE A 47 13.82 0.16 -12.23
C ILE A 47 15.28 0.09 -12.69
N GLU A 48 16.22 -0.17 -11.79
CA GLU A 48 17.65 -0.32 -12.11
C GLU A 48 17.90 -1.41 -13.16
N ASN A 49 17.11 -2.50 -13.10
CA ASN A 49 17.23 -3.63 -14.04
C ASN A 49 16.32 -3.49 -15.28
N ASN A 50 15.65 -2.34 -15.49
CA ASN A 50 14.68 -2.14 -16.58
C ASN A 50 13.58 -3.23 -16.66
N HIS A 51 13.26 -3.86 -15.54
CA HIS A 51 12.35 -5.00 -15.48
C HIS A 51 10.90 -4.52 -15.36
N ILE A 52 10.24 -4.26 -16.49
CA ILE A 52 8.87 -3.71 -16.57
C ILE A 52 7.87 -4.44 -15.67
N ASP A 53 7.87 -5.77 -15.68
CA ASP A 53 6.92 -6.56 -14.89
C ASP A 53 7.15 -6.38 -13.39
N GLY A 54 8.41 -6.32 -12.96
CA GLY A 54 8.77 -5.96 -11.59
C GLY A 54 8.32 -4.54 -11.22
N ILE A 55 8.54 -3.57 -12.12
CA ILE A 55 8.16 -2.16 -11.89
C ILE A 55 6.65 -2.04 -11.69
N VAL A 56 5.87 -2.72 -12.53
CA VAL A 56 4.40 -2.69 -12.45
C VAL A 56 3.90 -3.42 -11.21
N LYS A 57 4.46 -4.61 -10.91
CA LYS A 57 4.09 -5.39 -9.72
C LYS A 57 4.36 -4.62 -8.44
N PHE A 58 5.60 -4.18 -8.22
CA PHE A 58 5.99 -3.50 -6.99
C PHE A 58 5.47 -2.06 -6.94
N GLY A 59 5.39 -1.37 -8.08
CA GLY A 59 4.81 -0.03 -8.16
C GLY A 59 3.33 -0.02 -7.75
N THR A 60 2.55 -1.00 -8.23
CA THR A 60 1.15 -1.17 -7.84
C THR A 60 1.02 -1.49 -6.35
N ALA A 61 1.83 -2.42 -5.84
CA ALA A 61 1.82 -2.79 -4.42
C ALA A 61 2.11 -1.59 -3.50
N VAL A 62 3.08 -0.77 -3.87
CA VAL A 62 3.44 0.45 -3.11
C VAL A 62 2.31 1.49 -3.15
N ILE A 63 1.69 1.75 -4.30
CA ILE A 63 0.63 2.77 -4.46
C ILE A 63 -0.60 2.45 -3.58
N TRP A 64 -0.96 1.18 -3.49
CA TRP A 64 -2.11 0.72 -2.71
C TRP A 64 -1.81 0.55 -1.22
N ASN A 65 -0.57 0.74 -0.79
CA ASN A 65 -0.22 0.66 0.62
C ASN A 65 -0.82 1.83 1.40
N GLU A 66 -1.40 1.55 2.58
CA GLU A 66 -2.01 2.56 3.45
C GLU A 66 -1.02 3.62 3.95
N HIS A 67 0.27 3.26 4.05
CA HIS A 67 1.35 4.14 4.49
C HIS A 67 2.05 4.86 3.34
N PHE A 68 1.49 4.80 2.13
CA PHE A 68 2.00 5.55 1.00
C PHE A 68 1.76 7.06 1.21
N THR A 69 2.78 7.89 0.96
CA THR A 69 2.75 9.34 1.25
C THR A 69 2.98 10.18 0.00
N MET A 70 2.58 11.46 0.04
CA MET A 70 2.77 12.41 -1.08
C MET A 70 4.22 12.54 -1.51
N VAL A 71 5.15 12.42 -0.56
CA VAL A 71 6.58 12.40 -0.84
C VAL A 71 6.94 11.19 -1.70
N LYS A 72 6.50 9.98 -1.32
CA LYS A 72 6.74 8.76 -2.10
C LYS A 72 6.06 8.78 -3.47
N LEU A 73 4.86 9.38 -3.60
CA LEU A 73 4.21 9.54 -4.91
C LEU A 73 5.00 10.46 -5.83
N LYS A 74 5.50 11.59 -5.33
CA LYS A 74 6.37 12.49 -6.09
C LYS A 74 7.67 11.79 -6.50
N GLU A 75 8.29 11.03 -5.59
CA GLU A 75 9.49 10.24 -5.88
C GLU A 75 9.21 9.19 -6.95
N MET A 76 8.10 8.44 -6.86
CA MET A 76 7.70 7.43 -7.85
C MET A 76 7.49 8.05 -9.24
N LYS A 77 6.79 9.19 -9.32
CA LYS A 77 6.62 9.95 -10.57
C LYS A 77 7.97 10.32 -11.18
N LYS A 78 8.91 10.80 -10.36
CA LYS A 78 10.26 11.17 -10.81
C LYS A 78 11.02 9.96 -11.34
N LEU A 79 11.01 8.83 -10.61
CA LEU A 79 11.69 7.61 -11.00
C LEU A 79 11.18 7.07 -12.35
N ILE A 80 9.87 7.03 -12.54
CA ILE A 80 9.28 6.57 -13.82
C ILE A 80 9.61 7.54 -14.96
N ASN A 81 9.56 8.85 -14.72
CA ASN A 81 9.95 9.83 -15.74
C ASN A 81 11.43 9.72 -16.13
N VAL A 82 12.32 9.41 -15.19
CA VAL A 82 13.75 9.17 -15.48
C VAL A 82 13.91 7.88 -16.28
N LEU A 83 13.22 6.81 -15.90
CA LEU A 83 13.21 5.54 -16.64
C LEU A 83 12.75 5.73 -18.09
N GLU A 84 11.66 6.48 -18.32
CA GLU A 84 11.15 6.75 -19.68
C GLU A 84 12.15 7.54 -20.54
N LYS A 85 12.96 8.41 -19.92
CA LYS A 85 14.03 9.14 -20.62
C LYS A 85 15.22 8.25 -20.94
N GLN A 86 15.55 7.32 -20.04
CA GLN A 86 16.69 6.41 -20.20
C GLN A 86 16.40 5.26 -21.14
N THR A 87 15.16 4.78 -21.17
CA THR A 87 14.73 3.63 -21.98
C THR A 87 13.43 3.96 -22.72
N PRO A 88 13.52 4.64 -23.89
CA PRO A 88 12.35 5.12 -24.63
C PRO A 88 11.39 4.00 -25.06
N ASP A 89 11.91 2.78 -25.28
CA ASP A 89 11.11 1.63 -25.70
C ASP A 89 10.11 1.18 -24.62
N ILE A 90 10.46 1.38 -23.35
CA ILE A 90 9.59 1.09 -22.21
C ILE A 90 8.34 1.98 -22.21
N LYS A 91 8.41 3.18 -22.81
CA LYS A 91 7.28 4.12 -22.90
C LYS A 91 6.07 3.56 -23.66
N LYS A 92 6.31 2.63 -24.59
CA LYS A 92 5.24 1.95 -25.37
C LYS A 92 4.62 0.77 -24.61
N SER A 93 5.11 0.45 -23.42
CA SER A 93 4.57 -0.65 -22.62
C SER A 93 3.20 -0.28 -22.05
N LYS A 94 2.15 -0.96 -22.54
CA LYS A 94 0.79 -0.87 -21.99
C LYS A 94 0.73 -1.12 -20.47
N LYS A 95 1.62 -1.99 -19.96
CA LYS A 95 1.70 -2.30 -18.53
C LYS A 95 2.18 -1.08 -17.72
N LEU A 96 3.18 -0.36 -18.24
CA LEU A 96 3.68 0.85 -17.60
C LEU A 96 2.67 2.00 -17.68
N GLU A 97 1.95 2.12 -18.80
CA GLU A 97 0.87 3.09 -18.95
C GLU A 97 -0.22 2.91 -17.89
N ASN A 98 -0.64 1.68 -17.62
CA ASN A 98 -1.58 1.37 -16.54
C ASN A 98 -1.06 1.82 -15.17
N LEU A 99 0.22 1.56 -14.87
CA LEU A 99 0.83 2.04 -13.62
C LEU A 99 0.81 3.58 -13.54
N LYS A 100 1.09 4.28 -14.65
CA LYS A 100 1.05 5.75 -14.69
C LYS A 100 -0.36 6.28 -14.43
N LEU A 101 -1.39 5.63 -14.98
CA LEU A 101 -2.78 5.97 -14.69
C LEU A 101 -3.11 5.79 -13.21
N LEU A 102 -2.65 4.71 -12.58
CA LEU A 102 -2.83 4.51 -11.14
C LEU A 102 -2.17 5.61 -10.31
N ILE A 103 -0.94 5.99 -10.66
CA ILE A 103 -0.19 7.09 -10.02
C ILE A 103 -0.94 8.42 -10.19
N PHE A 104 -1.49 8.67 -11.38
CA PHE A 104 -2.26 9.87 -11.66
C PHE A 104 -3.55 9.92 -10.84
N ASN A 105 -4.33 8.83 -10.85
CA ASN A 105 -5.57 8.73 -10.07
C ASN A 105 -5.31 8.88 -8.57
N LYS A 106 -4.24 8.27 -8.05
CA LYS A 106 -3.85 8.44 -6.64
C LYS A 106 -3.49 9.90 -6.32
N SER A 107 -2.84 10.59 -7.25
CA SER A 107 -2.54 12.02 -7.13
C SER A 107 -3.81 12.87 -7.09
N LEU A 108 -4.83 12.52 -7.88
CA LEU A 108 -6.11 13.21 -7.87
C LEU A 108 -6.87 12.96 -6.57
N ASP A 109 -6.97 11.71 -6.10
CA ASP A 109 -7.62 11.34 -4.83
C ASP A 109 -7.09 12.17 -3.66
N TRP A 110 -5.77 12.33 -3.57
CA TRP A 110 -5.17 13.19 -2.54
C TRP A 110 -5.46 14.66 -2.75
N ASN A 111 -5.39 15.16 -3.99
CA ASN A 111 -5.69 16.56 -4.24
C ASN A 111 -7.14 16.88 -3.86
N THR A 112 -8.10 16.02 -4.22
CA THR A 112 -9.52 16.18 -3.87
C THR A 112 -9.76 16.07 -2.37
N LYS A 113 -9.13 15.10 -1.68
CA LYS A 113 -9.25 14.97 -0.21
C LYS A 113 -8.68 16.15 0.56
N HIS A 114 -7.66 16.82 0.03
CA HIS A 114 -7.01 17.95 0.70
C HIS A 114 -7.49 19.33 0.20
N LEU A 115 -8.22 19.41 -0.91
CA LEU A 115 -8.87 20.63 -1.41
C LEU A 115 -10.27 20.86 -0.82
N ASN A 116 -10.99 19.80 -0.42
CA ASN A 116 -12.33 19.90 0.20
C ASN A 116 -12.30 20.23 1.71
N ILE A 117 -11.19 20.79 2.22
CA ILE A 117 -11.04 21.32 3.57
C ILE A 117 -10.64 22.82 3.51
N GLY A 118 -11.03 23.49 2.42
CA GLY A 118 -10.87 24.93 2.21
C GLY A 118 -12.23 25.62 2.15
#